data_AF-A0A9P9AEI6-F1
#
_entry.id   AF-A0A9P9AEI6-F1
#
_cell.length_a   1.000
_cell.length_b   1.000
_cell.length_c   1.000
_cell.angle_alpha   90.00
_cell.angle_beta   90.00
_cell.angle_gamma   90.00
#
_symmetry.space_group_name_H-M   'P 1'
#
loop_
_entity.id
_entity.type
_entity.pdbx_description
1 polymer ?
#
loop_
_entity_poly.entity_id
_entity_poly.type
_entity_poly.pdbx_seq_one_letter_code
_entity_poly.pdbx_strand_id
1 'polypeptide(L)'
;MAAGEGILLEYFDTKVSKSLTTFSEKPLGSLLRRISLTNGSLACMAVHRAMIALSALLRYGDCVQTQRLKLSAISALGASARNGVSPENAAQHVSAGLILCILEVYAHSDTSYQWTWYIMGVRDVVAAVSLDWFDSQEDLSDLSDWVYHHEVLSKFSLRHWAPEVAEKSQSTHMLDLPKRAWDVDPRLVPCNSMQQRNNALRTLADVVDMVVPPSDPRSSSPEYRDRLRWVRDHIEEHLGSDDPNLSDPAETMARLYRLATLVYLGRASGQAGPRVNAHARAGLRLLGRLTECTRPFALIIIGFEAETDEEQPKKWYLTLDWPA
;
A
#
# COMPACT_ATOMS: atom_id res chain seq x y z
N MET A 1 22.61 -2.63 23.61
CA MET A 1 21.52 -3.35 22.91
C MET A 1 21.10 -4.52 23.77
N ALA A 2 19.81 -4.64 24.12
CA ALA A 2 19.33 -5.86 24.76
C ALA A 2 19.48 -7.01 23.76
N ALA A 3 19.93 -8.19 24.19
CA ALA A 3 20.26 -9.32 23.30
C ALA A 3 19.11 -9.70 22.32
N GLY A 4 17.85 -9.41 22.69
CA GLY A 4 16.69 -9.63 21.80
C GLY A 4 16.50 -8.60 20.67
N GLU A 5 17.01 -7.37 20.80
CA GLU A 5 16.88 -6.35 19.75
C GLU A 5 17.80 -6.65 18.56
N GLY A 6 19.00 -7.17 18.81
CA GLY A 6 19.93 -7.57 17.76
C GLY A 6 19.38 -8.69 16.88
N ILE A 7 18.75 -9.70 17.49
CA ILE A 7 18.12 -10.83 16.77
C ILE A 7 16.95 -10.35 15.89
N LEU A 8 16.14 -9.41 16.38
CA LEU A 8 15.02 -8.85 15.62
C LEU A 8 15.48 -7.97 14.46
N LEU A 9 16.62 -7.30 14.63
CA LEU A 9 17.23 -6.48 13.58
C LEU A 9 17.86 -7.36 12.49
N GLU A 10 18.53 -8.44 12.87
CA GLU A 10 19.00 -9.45 11.91
C GLU A 10 17.82 -10.09 11.15
N TYR A 11 16.73 -10.38 11.86
CA TYR A 11 15.49 -10.86 11.23
C TYR A 11 14.90 -9.82 10.27
N PHE A 12 14.98 -8.54 10.61
CA PHE A 12 14.60 -7.47 9.70
C PHE A 12 15.42 -7.54 8.42
N ASP A 13 16.75 -7.51 8.56
CA ASP A 13 17.69 -7.42 7.45
C ASP A 13 17.58 -8.65 6.52
N THR A 14 17.28 -9.84 7.05
CA THR A 14 17.25 -11.11 6.29
C THR A 14 15.89 -11.52 5.74
N LYS A 15 14.78 -11.13 6.41
CA LYS A 15 13.42 -11.60 6.09
C LYS A 15 12.46 -10.44 5.83
N VAL A 16 12.26 -9.55 6.80
CA VAL A 16 11.24 -8.48 6.71
C VAL A 16 11.54 -7.53 5.55
N SER A 17 12.81 -7.16 5.39
CA SER A 17 13.29 -6.27 4.31
C SER A 17 12.87 -6.72 2.91
N LYS A 18 12.80 -8.04 2.69
CA LYS A 18 12.43 -8.68 1.42
C LYS A 18 10.92 -8.78 1.21
N SER A 19 10.14 -8.79 2.30
CA SER A 19 8.68 -8.80 2.23
C SER A 19 8.07 -7.41 2.02
N LEU A 20 8.86 -6.34 2.20
CA LEU A 20 8.39 -4.98 1.97
C LEU A 20 8.19 -4.72 0.48
N THR A 21 7.18 -3.92 0.17
CA THR A 21 6.90 -3.52 -1.20
C THR A 21 8.05 -2.72 -1.80
N THR A 22 8.56 -3.16 -2.96
CA THR A 22 9.64 -2.49 -3.69
C THR A 22 9.18 -1.99 -5.06
N PHE A 23 9.64 -0.78 -5.40
CA PHE A 23 9.32 -0.10 -6.66
C PHE A 23 10.49 0.01 -7.63
N SER A 24 11.72 -0.19 -7.12
CA SER A 24 12.95 -0.22 -7.90
C SER A 24 13.72 -1.52 -7.67
N GLU A 25 14.84 -1.66 -8.37
CA GLU A 25 15.82 -2.73 -8.16
C GLU A 25 16.50 -2.64 -6.78
N LYS A 26 16.43 -1.49 -6.10
CA LYS A 26 17.04 -1.28 -4.79
C LYS A 26 16.08 -1.76 -3.69
N PRO A 27 16.51 -2.66 -2.78
CA PRO A 27 15.66 -3.12 -1.71
C PRO A 27 15.33 -1.99 -0.72
N LEU A 28 14.04 -1.72 -0.52
CA LEU A 28 13.56 -0.68 0.39
C LEU A 28 14.09 -0.87 1.83
N GLY A 29 14.24 -2.12 2.27
CA GLY A 29 14.79 -2.41 3.59
C GLY A 29 16.21 -1.85 3.83
N SER A 30 17.04 -1.76 2.78
CA SER A 30 18.38 -1.17 2.88
C SER A 30 18.33 0.34 3.08
N LEU A 31 17.38 1.01 2.42
CA LEU A 31 17.09 2.43 2.61
C LEU A 31 16.61 2.70 4.05
N LEU A 32 15.63 1.92 4.53
CA LEU A 32 15.11 2.07 5.90
C LEU A 32 16.20 1.84 6.95
N ARG A 33 17.09 0.87 6.71
CA ARG A 33 18.24 0.61 7.56
C ARG A 33 19.15 1.84 7.64
N ARG A 34 19.50 2.43 6.50
CA ARG A 34 20.32 3.64 6.42
C ARG A 34 19.65 4.82 7.14
N ILE A 35 18.36 5.07 6.87
CA ILE A 35 17.57 6.12 7.52
C ILE A 35 17.55 5.95 9.05
N SER A 36 17.47 4.72 9.55
CA SER A 36 17.48 4.44 10.99
C SER A 36 18.80 4.77 11.70
N LEU A 37 19.89 4.97 10.95
CA LEU A 37 21.25 5.16 11.46
C LEU A 37 21.83 6.56 11.19
N THR A 38 21.12 7.44 10.48
CA THR A 38 21.68 8.68 9.90
C THR A 38 22.34 9.62 10.91
N ASN A 39 21.72 9.89 12.07
CA ASN A 39 22.26 10.88 13.03
C ASN A 39 21.87 10.64 14.49
N GLY A 40 21.30 9.48 14.83
CA GLY A 40 20.87 9.17 16.20
C GLY A 40 19.75 10.06 16.75
N SER A 41 19.10 10.89 15.92
CA SER A 41 17.97 11.73 16.32
C SER A 41 16.77 10.89 16.80
N LEU A 42 15.84 11.54 17.50
CA LEU A 42 14.58 10.93 17.92
C LEU A 42 13.79 10.37 16.72
N ALA A 43 13.83 11.03 15.56
CA ALA A 43 13.20 10.53 14.34
C ALA A 43 13.88 9.24 13.83
N CYS A 44 15.22 9.17 13.84
CA CYS A 44 15.96 7.95 13.48
C CYS A 44 15.64 6.81 14.47
N MET A 45 15.59 7.11 15.77
CA MET A 45 15.18 6.16 16.79
C MET A 45 13.76 5.65 16.56
N ALA A 46 12.84 6.50 16.11
CA ALA A 46 11.49 6.07 15.78
C ALA A 46 11.48 5.03 14.66
N VAL A 47 12.21 5.27 13.56
CA VAL A 47 12.35 4.32 12.45
C VAL A 47 12.91 2.99 12.95
N HIS A 48 14.00 3.04 13.71
CA HIS A 48 14.63 1.85 14.27
C HIS A 48 13.66 1.03 15.15
N ARG A 49 12.93 1.71 16.04
CA ARG A 49 11.94 1.07 16.93
C ARG A 49 10.78 0.47 16.13
N ALA A 50 10.29 1.16 15.10
CA ALA A 50 9.24 0.65 14.23
C ALA A 50 9.70 -0.59 13.45
N MET A 51 10.93 -0.60 12.90
CA MET A 51 11.50 -1.76 12.21
C MET A 51 11.56 -2.99 13.12
N ILE A 52 12.08 -2.83 14.34
CA ILE A 52 12.18 -3.93 15.31
C ILE A 52 10.79 -4.37 15.80
N ALA A 53 9.84 -3.43 15.93
CA ALA A 53 8.45 -3.76 16.27
C ALA A 53 7.80 -4.63 15.18
N LEU A 54 7.96 -4.27 13.91
CA LEU A 54 7.47 -5.06 12.79
C LEU A 54 8.13 -6.44 12.73
N SER A 55 9.44 -6.52 12.97
CA SER A 55 10.14 -7.81 13.10
C SER A 55 9.59 -8.66 14.24
N ALA A 56 9.29 -8.04 15.39
CA ALA A 56 8.72 -8.75 16.53
C ALA A 56 7.33 -9.30 16.19
N LEU A 57 6.49 -8.49 15.55
CA LEU A 57 5.17 -8.89 15.08
C LEU A 57 5.25 -10.07 14.10
N LEU A 58 6.06 -9.96 13.06
CA LEU A 58 6.15 -11.00 12.02
C LEU A 58 6.84 -12.28 12.49
N ARG A 59 7.61 -12.24 13.59
CA ARG A 59 8.31 -13.40 14.14
C ARG A 59 7.58 -14.06 15.29
N TYR A 60 6.94 -13.27 16.16
CA TYR A 60 6.39 -13.73 17.43
C TYR A 60 4.90 -13.39 17.61
N GLY A 61 4.29 -12.69 16.66
CA GLY A 61 2.91 -12.19 16.75
C GLY A 61 2.78 -10.92 17.60
N ASP A 62 1.54 -10.53 17.84
CA ASP A 62 1.23 -9.35 18.63
C ASP A 62 1.43 -9.62 20.14
N CYS A 63 2.66 -9.40 20.61
CA CYS A 63 3.06 -9.63 21.99
C CYS A 63 3.42 -8.31 22.70
N VAL A 64 3.60 -8.37 24.03
CA VAL A 64 3.99 -7.22 24.86
C VAL A 64 5.23 -6.50 24.32
N GLN A 65 6.19 -7.25 23.77
CA GLN A 65 7.40 -6.67 23.18
C GLN A 65 7.07 -5.83 21.93
N THR A 66 6.23 -6.34 21.03
CA THR A 66 5.75 -5.64 19.83
C THR A 66 5.08 -4.32 20.22
N GLN A 67 4.10 -4.38 21.13
CA GLN A 67 3.37 -3.19 21.60
C GLN A 67 4.28 -2.16 22.27
N ARG A 68 5.22 -2.61 23.11
CA ARG A 68 6.18 -1.70 23.75
C ARG A 68 7.08 -0.99 22.73
N LEU A 69 7.53 -1.70 21.69
CA LEU A 69 8.34 -1.11 20.63
C LEU A 69 7.54 -0.15 19.76
N LYS A 70 6.29 -0.49 19.41
CA LYS A 70 5.33 0.39 18.72
C LYS A 70 5.15 1.69 19.50
N LEU A 71 4.81 1.62 20.79
CA LEU A 71 4.64 2.79 21.64
C LEU A 71 5.93 3.64 21.77
N SER A 72 7.09 2.98 21.85
CA SER A 72 8.38 3.67 21.84
C SER A 72 8.64 4.42 20.53
N ALA A 73 8.26 3.85 19.39
CA ALA A 73 8.39 4.51 18.09
C ALA A 73 7.47 5.75 18.00
N ILE A 74 6.21 5.60 18.39
CA ILE A 74 5.23 6.70 18.40
C ILE A 74 5.68 7.84 19.32
N SER A 75 6.17 7.51 20.51
CA SER A 75 6.68 8.50 21.47
C SER A 75 7.88 9.27 20.90
N ALA A 76 8.78 8.58 20.19
CA ALA A 76 9.93 9.19 19.57
C ALA A 76 9.54 10.10 18.38
N LEU A 77 8.54 9.72 17.57
CA LEU A 77 7.98 10.59 16.53
C LEU A 77 7.37 11.85 17.12
N GLY A 78 6.46 11.70 18.09
CA GLY A 78 5.82 12.83 18.74
C GLY A 78 6.83 13.78 19.39
N ALA A 79 7.86 13.22 20.04
CA ALA A 79 8.94 14.00 20.63
C ALA A 79 9.78 14.75 19.57
N SER A 80 10.04 14.12 18.42
CA SER A 80 10.79 14.73 17.31
C SER A 80 9.99 15.79 16.56
N ALA A 81 8.67 15.68 16.51
CA ALA A 81 7.79 16.61 15.80
C ALA A 81 7.39 17.84 16.63
N ARG A 82 7.82 17.96 17.90
CA ARG A 82 7.42 19.06 18.81
C ARG A 82 7.67 20.46 18.24
N ASN A 83 8.72 20.62 17.44
CA ASN A 83 9.09 21.91 16.84
C ASN A 83 8.72 21.96 15.35
N GLY A 84 7.81 21.09 14.90
CA GLY A 84 7.52 20.87 13.49
C GLY A 84 8.40 19.80 12.86
N VAL A 85 8.02 19.42 11.64
CA VAL A 85 8.75 18.48 10.78
C VAL A 85 9.50 19.31 9.75
N SER A 86 10.78 18.98 9.55
CA SER A 86 11.67 19.67 8.63
C SER A 86 12.13 18.72 7.53
N PRO A 87 12.64 19.22 6.39
CA PRO A 87 13.14 18.35 5.32
C PRO A 87 14.17 17.32 5.81
N GLU A 88 15.00 17.69 6.78
CA GLU A 88 16.08 16.85 7.32
C GLU A 88 15.58 15.63 8.11
N ASN A 89 14.36 15.70 8.66
CA ASN A 89 13.75 14.61 9.42
C ASN A 89 12.51 13.98 8.76
N ALA A 90 12.05 14.55 7.63
CA ALA A 90 10.85 14.12 6.93
C ALA A 90 10.93 12.66 6.48
N ALA A 91 12.08 12.22 5.94
CA ALA A 91 12.28 10.84 5.52
C ALA A 91 12.12 9.84 6.66
N GLN A 92 12.59 10.19 7.86
CA GLN A 92 12.44 9.38 9.07
C GLN A 92 10.98 9.32 9.52
N HIS A 93 10.27 10.45 9.53
CA HIS A 93 8.85 10.50 9.88
C HIS A 93 8.00 9.67 8.91
N VAL A 94 8.23 9.83 7.61
CA VAL A 94 7.55 9.04 6.57
C VAL A 94 7.84 7.55 6.74
N SER A 95 9.12 7.19 6.88
CA SER A 95 9.54 5.79 7.02
C SER A 95 8.92 5.12 8.24
N ALA A 96 9.00 5.76 9.41
CA ALA A 96 8.43 5.23 10.64
C ALA A 96 6.89 5.15 10.55
N GLY A 97 6.24 6.16 9.98
CA GLY A 97 4.79 6.17 9.77
C GLY A 97 4.32 5.02 8.89
N LEU A 98 4.98 4.77 7.75
CA LEU A 98 4.63 3.65 6.87
C LEU A 98 4.89 2.29 7.51
N ILE A 99 6.00 2.12 8.25
CA ILE A 99 6.26 0.86 8.99
C ILE A 99 5.18 0.62 10.06
N LEU A 100 4.78 1.67 10.79
CA LEU A 100 3.71 1.58 11.78
C LEU A 100 2.36 1.27 11.13
N CYS A 101 2.06 1.85 9.97
CA CYS A 101 0.89 1.50 9.18
C CYS A 101 0.88 0.00 8.84
N ILE A 102 2.00 -0.53 8.34
CA ILE A 102 2.14 -1.95 7.98
C ILE A 102 2.00 -2.83 9.22
N LEU A 103 2.60 -2.43 10.34
CA LEU A 103 2.48 -3.13 11.61
C LEU A 103 1.00 -3.27 12.01
N GLU A 104 0.20 -2.21 11.93
CA GLU A 104 -1.23 -2.30 12.23
C GLU A 104 -1.99 -3.23 11.29
N VAL A 105 -1.70 -3.16 9.98
CA VAL A 105 -2.33 -4.03 8.98
C VAL A 105 -2.04 -5.51 9.31
N TYR A 106 -0.83 -5.84 9.76
CA TYR A 106 -0.47 -7.20 10.18
C TYR A 106 -0.91 -7.58 11.60
N ALA A 107 -1.26 -6.62 12.46
CA ALA A 107 -1.62 -6.91 13.84
C ALA A 107 -3.05 -7.50 13.97
N HIS A 108 -3.78 -7.68 12.87
CA HIS A 108 -5.15 -8.23 12.85
C HIS A 108 -6.07 -7.60 13.90
N SER A 109 -5.92 -6.29 14.16
CA SER A 109 -6.85 -5.63 15.06
C SER A 109 -8.18 -5.48 14.29
N ASP A 110 -9.04 -6.49 14.39
CA ASP A 110 -10.32 -6.61 13.66
C ASP A 110 -11.28 -5.42 13.89
N THR A 111 -10.94 -4.48 14.76
CA THR A 111 -11.79 -3.38 15.18
C THR A 111 -11.14 -2.00 15.11
N SER A 112 -9.88 -1.89 14.71
CA SER A 112 -9.16 -0.63 14.78
C SER A 112 -8.64 -0.26 13.39
N TYR A 113 -9.30 0.70 12.75
CA TYR A 113 -8.79 1.36 11.54
C TYR A 113 -7.57 2.25 11.87
N GLN A 114 -6.73 1.84 12.83
CA GLN A 114 -5.62 2.64 13.35
C GLN A 114 -4.55 2.92 12.29
N TRP A 115 -4.41 2.01 11.33
CA TRP A 115 -3.52 2.14 10.19
C TRP A 115 -3.77 3.44 9.41
N THR A 116 -5.01 3.97 9.37
CA THR A 116 -5.34 5.21 8.65
C THR A 116 -4.70 6.44 9.28
N TRP A 117 -4.53 6.48 10.60
CA TRP A 117 -3.86 7.60 11.29
C TRP A 117 -2.39 7.72 10.90
N TYR A 118 -1.72 6.58 10.69
CA TYR A 118 -0.33 6.57 10.26
C TYR A 118 -0.18 7.05 8.82
N ILE A 119 -1.07 6.62 7.92
CA ILE A 119 -1.13 7.15 6.54
C ILE A 119 -1.38 8.65 6.57
N MET A 120 -2.35 9.12 7.35
CA MET A 120 -2.63 10.56 7.48
C MET A 120 -1.45 11.36 8.03
N GLY A 121 -0.75 10.84 9.04
CA GLY A 121 0.47 11.49 9.54
C GLY A 121 1.56 11.56 8.48
N VAL A 122 1.70 10.53 7.64
CA VAL A 122 2.58 10.56 6.47
C VAL A 122 2.14 11.64 5.47
N ARG A 123 0.83 11.78 5.20
CA ARG A 123 0.31 12.86 4.34
C ARG A 123 0.67 14.23 4.90
N ASP A 124 0.47 14.46 6.20
CA ASP A 124 0.76 15.74 6.85
C ASP A 124 2.26 16.10 6.76
N VAL A 125 3.15 15.11 6.91
CA VAL A 125 4.60 15.27 6.74
C VAL A 125 4.95 15.63 5.29
N VAL A 126 4.39 14.90 4.33
CA VAL A 126 4.61 15.15 2.91
C VAL A 126 4.06 16.52 2.51
N ALA A 127 2.91 16.92 3.05
CA ALA A 127 2.32 18.23 2.82
C ALA A 127 3.18 19.38 3.38
N ALA A 128 4.02 19.12 4.40
CA ALA A 128 4.94 20.10 4.97
C ALA A 128 6.24 20.27 4.16
N VAL A 129 6.68 19.22 3.43
CA VAL A 129 8.01 19.19 2.75
C VAL A 129 7.92 19.05 1.22
N SER A 130 6.74 18.72 0.68
CA SER A 130 6.46 18.36 -0.72
C SER A 130 7.01 16.99 -1.15
N LEU A 131 6.24 16.25 -1.98
CA LEU A 131 6.72 15.04 -2.67
C LEU A 131 7.87 15.34 -3.62
N ASP A 132 7.86 16.50 -4.29
CA ASP A 132 8.91 16.90 -5.23
C ASP A 132 10.28 16.97 -4.56
N TRP A 133 10.31 17.29 -3.26
CA TRP A 133 11.54 17.26 -2.49
C TRP A 133 12.10 15.83 -2.40
N PHE A 134 11.26 14.85 -2.07
CA PHE A 134 11.67 13.43 -2.02
C PHE A 134 12.16 12.95 -3.38
N ASP A 135 11.47 13.30 -4.46
CA ASP A 135 11.83 12.89 -5.82
C ASP A 135 13.11 13.57 -6.32
N SER A 136 13.41 14.79 -5.84
CA SER A 136 14.69 15.47 -6.11
C SER A 136 15.88 14.78 -5.44
N GLN A 137 15.65 14.01 -4.37
CA GLN A 137 16.70 13.26 -3.69
C GLN A 137 16.79 11.87 -4.32
N GLU A 138 17.86 11.62 -5.07
CA GLU A 138 18.10 10.34 -5.76
C GLU A 138 17.90 9.13 -4.84
N ASP A 139 18.32 9.29 -3.58
CA ASP A 139 18.27 8.28 -2.52
C ASP A 139 16.88 8.06 -1.88
N LEU A 140 15.90 8.95 -2.11
CA LEU A 140 14.58 8.90 -1.47
C LEU A 140 13.42 8.75 -2.47
N SER A 141 13.71 8.68 -3.77
CA SER A 141 12.71 8.46 -4.83
C SER A 141 11.94 7.13 -4.70
N ASP A 142 12.50 6.14 -3.99
CA ASP A 142 11.81 4.89 -3.66
C ASP A 142 10.83 5.06 -2.48
N LEU A 143 11.11 6.02 -1.59
CA LEU A 143 10.25 6.34 -0.46
C LEU A 143 8.98 7.06 -0.92
N SER A 144 9.08 7.96 -1.91
CA SER A 144 7.91 8.59 -2.52
C SER A 144 7.01 7.56 -3.21
N ASP A 145 7.60 6.63 -3.97
CA ASP A 145 6.88 5.49 -4.56
C ASP A 145 6.14 4.66 -3.51
N TRP A 146 6.80 4.40 -2.38
CA TRP A 146 6.20 3.66 -1.28
C TRP A 146 5.04 4.41 -0.61
N VAL A 147 5.17 5.73 -0.40
CA VAL A 147 4.08 6.59 0.08
C VAL A 147 2.87 6.49 -0.84
N TYR A 148 3.07 6.68 -2.15
CA TYR A 148 1.97 6.67 -3.10
C TYR A 148 1.28 5.31 -3.19
N HIS A 149 2.03 4.21 -3.12
CA HIS A 149 1.43 2.89 -3.09
C HIS A 149 0.51 2.69 -1.89
N HIS A 150 0.98 3.02 -0.70
CA HIS A 150 0.18 2.90 0.52
C HIS A 150 -1.01 3.88 0.52
N GLU A 151 -0.86 5.04 -0.11
CA GLU A 151 -1.93 5.99 -0.33
C GLU A 151 -3.03 5.43 -1.23
N VAL A 152 -2.69 4.89 -2.40
CA VAL A 152 -3.65 4.26 -3.32
C VAL A 152 -4.34 3.07 -2.65
N LEU A 153 -3.57 2.22 -1.95
CA LEU A 153 -4.12 1.09 -1.20
C LEU A 153 -5.08 1.57 -0.11
N SER A 154 -4.74 2.64 0.62
CA SER A 154 -5.60 3.19 1.68
C SER A 154 -6.96 3.63 1.15
N LYS A 155 -6.96 4.37 0.03
CA LYS A 155 -8.18 4.88 -0.62
C LYS A 155 -9.07 3.74 -1.09
N PHE A 156 -8.47 2.76 -1.76
CA PHE A 156 -9.18 1.58 -2.21
C PHE A 156 -9.84 0.84 -1.04
N SER A 157 -9.06 0.54 0.00
CA SER A 157 -9.55 -0.20 1.17
C SER A 157 -10.69 0.55 1.87
N LEU A 158 -10.56 1.87 2.05
CA LEU A 158 -11.62 2.67 2.66
C LEU A 158 -12.90 2.66 1.80
N ARG A 159 -12.77 2.93 0.50
CA ARG A 159 -13.91 3.04 -0.42
C ARG A 159 -14.70 1.74 -0.58
N HIS A 160 -14.03 0.58 -0.49
CA HIS A 160 -14.64 -0.71 -0.83
C HIS A 160 -14.82 -1.67 0.34
N TRP A 161 -14.01 -1.55 1.39
CA TRP A 161 -14.06 -2.44 2.57
C TRP A 161 -14.50 -1.73 3.86
N ALA A 162 -14.67 -0.40 3.85
CA ALA A 162 -15.24 0.33 4.99
C ALA A 162 -16.52 1.15 4.68
N PRO A 163 -17.44 0.71 3.78
CA PRO A 163 -18.61 1.51 3.42
C PRO A 163 -19.52 1.83 4.60
N GLU A 164 -19.65 0.93 5.58
CA GLU A 164 -20.46 1.18 6.79
C GLU A 164 -19.92 2.32 7.66
N VAL A 165 -18.61 2.58 7.63
CA VAL A 165 -18.00 3.67 8.42
C VAL A 165 -18.21 5.03 7.75
N ALA A 166 -18.24 5.05 6.41
CA ALA A 166 -18.60 6.24 5.64
C ALA A 166 -20.08 6.62 5.85
N GLU A 167 -20.99 5.64 5.94
CA GLU A 167 -22.42 5.88 6.15
C GLU A 167 -22.79 6.19 7.62
N LYS A 168 -22.12 5.55 8.60
CA LYS A 168 -22.42 5.71 10.04
C LYS A 168 -21.67 6.84 10.74
N SER A 169 -20.93 7.68 10.00
CA SER A 169 -20.23 8.88 10.51
C SER A 169 -21.14 9.95 11.14
N GLN A 170 -22.45 9.69 11.29
CA GLN A 170 -23.40 10.51 12.04
C GLN A 170 -23.67 10.00 13.48
N SER A 171 -23.14 8.84 13.89
CA SER A 171 -23.38 8.26 15.22
C SER A 171 -22.13 8.24 16.11
N THR A 172 -22.25 8.84 17.29
CA THR A 172 -21.18 9.51 18.06
C THR A 172 -20.24 8.61 18.87
N HIS A 173 -20.14 7.29 18.65
CA HIS A 173 -19.39 6.44 19.61
C HIS A 173 -18.56 5.25 19.07
N MET A 174 -18.36 5.10 17.77
CA MET A 174 -17.41 4.12 17.22
C MET A 174 -16.31 4.84 16.44
N LEU A 175 -15.14 4.98 17.06
CA LEU A 175 -13.85 5.41 16.50
C LEU A 175 -13.98 6.39 15.33
N ASP A 176 -13.94 7.69 15.63
CA ASP A 176 -13.91 8.78 14.64
C ASP A 176 -12.75 8.56 13.65
N LEU A 177 -13.01 7.83 12.56
CA LEU A 177 -12.16 7.88 11.38
C LEU A 177 -12.11 9.35 10.97
N PRO A 178 -10.93 9.95 10.80
CA PRO A 178 -10.87 11.33 10.41
C PRO A 178 -11.59 11.49 9.07
N LYS A 179 -12.47 12.49 8.95
CA LYS A 179 -13.15 12.80 7.68
C LYS A 179 -12.16 12.94 6.52
N ARG A 180 -10.94 13.42 6.81
CA ARG A 180 -9.81 13.53 5.85
C ARG A 180 -9.29 12.20 5.30
N ALA A 181 -9.52 11.07 5.97
CA ALA A 181 -9.06 9.76 5.49
C ALA A 181 -9.70 9.40 4.13
N TRP A 182 -10.90 9.92 3.87
CA TRP A 182 -11.68 9.72 2.65
C TRP A 182 -11.32 10.69 1.51
N ASP A 183 -10.65 11.81 1.83
CA ASP A 183 -10.30 12.83 0.86
C ASP A 183 -8.99 12.48 0.15
N VAL A 184 -8.92 12.76 -1.14
CA VAL A 184 -7.68 12.77 -1.91
C VAL A 184 -6.92 14.04 -1.59
N ASP A 185 -5.72 13.92 -1.01
CA ASP A 185 -4.83 15.08 -0.89
C ASP A 185 -4.21 15.38 -2.26
N PRO A 186 -4.52 16.53 -2.90
CA PRO A 186 -3.95 16.89 -4.20
C PRO A 186 -2.42 17.06 -4.17
N ARG A 187 -1.81 17.18 -2.98
CA ARG A 187 -0.36 17.28 -2.79
C ARG A 187 0.35 15.94 -2.89
N LEU A 188 -0.42 14.84 -2.89
CA LEU A 188 0.09 13.48 -3.11
C LEU A 188 0.00 13.07 -4.59
N VAL A 189 -0.30 14.02 -5.49
CA VAL A 189 -0.22 13.79 -6.93
C VAL A 189 1.24 13.49 -7.27
N PRO A 190 1.54 12.31 -7.85
CA PRO A 190 2.91 11.95 -8.22
C PRO A 190 3.49 12.96 -9.20
N CYS A 191 4.77 13.33 -9.04
CA CYS A 191 5.47 14.12 -10.04
C CYS A 191 5.63 13.32 -11.35
N ASN A 192 5.98 13.99 -12.45
CA ASN A 192 6.03 13.36 -13.78
C ASN A 192 6.98 12.13 -13.85
N SER A 193 8.11 12.14 -13.15
CA SER A 193 9.04 10.99 -13.14
C SER A 193 8.45 9.78 -12.42
N MET A 194 7.73 10.01 -11.33
CA MET A 194 7.02 8.99 -10.58
C MET A 194 5.85 8.39 -11.37
N GLN A 195 5.12 9.22 -12.13
CA GLN A 195 4.05 8.78 -13.03
C GLN A 195 4.57 7.85 -14.14
N GLN A 196 5.78 8.09 -14.63
CA GLN A 196 6.42 7.22 -15.62
C GLN A 196 6.83 5.87 -15.03
N ARG A 197 7.38 5.86 -13.80
CA ARG A 197 7.82 4.63 -13.12
C ARG A 197 6.67 3.70 -12.72
N ASN A 198 5.52 4.26 -12.34
CA ASN A 198 4.40 3.50 -11.76
C ASN A 198 3.07 3.73 -12.50
N ASN A 199 3.11 3.73 -13.84
CA ASN A 199 1.94 4.01 -14.67
C ASN A 199 0.73 3.12 -14.37
N ALA A 200 0.94 1.83 -14.11
CA ALA A 200 -0.12 0.85 -13.87
C ALA A 200 -0.81 1.07 -12.51
N LEU A 201 -0.05 1.44 -11.48
CA LEU A 201 -0.60 1.81 -10.17
C LEU A 201 -1.38 3.12 -10.26
N ARG A 202 -0.89 4.10 -11.05
CA ARG A 202 -1.63 5.34 -11.32
C ARG A 202 -2.95 5.07 -12.02
N THR A 203 -2.94 4.25 -13.05
CA THR A 203 -4.17 3.87 -13.76
C THR A 203 -5.18 3.20 -12.83
N LEU A 204 -4.72 2.36 -11.90
CA LEU A 204 -5.57 1.81 -10.85
C LEU A 204 -6.15 2.91 -9.95
N ALA A 205 -5.32 3.86 -9.48
CA ALA A 205 -5.78 4.99 -8.69
C ALA A 205 -6.84 5.84 -9.41
N ASP A 206 -6.62 6.16 -10.69
CA ASP A 206 -7.56 6.90 -11.52
C ASP A 206 -8.91 6.16 -11.65
N VAL A 207 -8.86 4.83 -11.79
CA VAL A 207 -10.05 3.99 -11.84
C VAL A 207 -10.78 3.96 -10.50
N VAL A 208 -10.06 3.84 -9.39
CA VAL A 208 -10.64 3.91 -8.03
C VAL A 208 -11.37 5.22 -7.82
N ASP A 209 -10.79 6.34 -8.26
CA ASP A 209 -11.41 7.66 -8.13
C ASP A 209 -12.63 7.81 -9.03
N MET A 210 -12.55 7.29 -10.26
CA MET A 210 -13.59 7.40 -11.28
C MET A 210 -14.83 6.54 -11.01
N VAL A 211 -14.67 5.31 -10.50
CA VAL A 211 -15.78 4.35 -10.44
C VAL A 211 -16.78 4.72 -9.35
N VAL A 212 -18.05 4.83 -9.72
CA VAL A 212 -19.15 5.06 -8.76
C VAL A 212 -19.91 3.76 -8.52
N PRO A 213 -20.49 3.55 -7.32
CA PRO A 213 -21.34 2.40 -7.07
C PRO A 213 -22.51 2.31 -8.07
N PRO A 214 -23.00 1.10 -8.40
CA PRO A 214 -24.18 0.95 -9.26
C PRO A 214 -25.45 1.61 -8.71
N SER A 215 -25.51 1.86 -7.40
CA SER A 215 -26.59 2.60 -6.74
C SER A 215 -26.53 4.12 -6.97
N ASP A 216 -25.41 4.66 -7.42
CA ASP A 216 -25.25 6.09 -7.69
C ASP A 216 -25.99 6.47 -8.98
N PRO A 217 -26.83 7.53 -9.01
CA PRO A 217 -27.51 7.98 -10.22
C PRO A 217 -26.57 8.27 -11.40
N ARG A 218 -25.32 8.67 -11.12
CA ARG A 218 -24.29 8.93 -12.13
C ARG A 218 -23.90 7.66 -12.91
N SER A 219 -24.09 6.48 -12.32
CA SER A 219 -23.75 5.20 -12.95
C SER A 219 -24.55 4.93 -14.24
N SER A 220 -25.74 5.53 -14.37
CA SER A 220 -26.63 5.33 -15.51
C SER A 220 -26.38 6.30 -16.67
N SER A 221 -25.51 7.31 -16.49
CA SER A 221 -25.29 8.32 -17.52
C SER A 221 -24.55 7.73 -18.74
N PRO A 222 -24.89 8.15 -19.98
CA PRO A 222 -24.15 7.74 -21.16
C PRO A 222 -22.68 8.19 -21.09
N GLU A 223 -22.39 9.38 -20.56
CA GLU A 223 -21.02 9.91 -20.42
C GLU A 223 -20.17 9.02 -19.51
N TYR A 224 -20.73 8.52 -18.41
CA TYR A 224 -20.03 7.62 -17.50
C TYR A 224 -19.74 6.28 -18.18
N ARG A 225 -20.72 5.72 -18.91
CA ARG A 225 -20.54 4.44 -19.64
C ARG A 225 -19.50 4.55 -20.75
N ASP A 226 -19.48 5.66 -21.48
CA ASP A 226 -18.48 5.88 -22.53
C ASP A 226 -17.09 6.11 -21.93
N ARG A 227 -16.99 6.81 -20.80
CA ARG A 227 -15.72 6.93 -20.06
C ARG A 227 -15.21 5.58 -19.56
N LEU A 228 -16.07 4.73 -18.98
CA LEU A 228 -15.70 3.38 -18.56
C LEU A 228 -15.17 2.54 -19.72
N ARG A 229 -15.82 2.64 -20.88
CA ARG A 229 -15.40 1.93 -22.10
C ARG A 229 -14.05 2.42 -22.58
N TRP A 230 -13.87 3.74 -22.67
CA TRP A 230 -12.61 4.33 -23.09
C TRP A 230 -11.44 3.92 -22.18
N VAL A 231 -11.62 3.99 -20.86
CA VAL A 231 -10.57 3.57 -19.90
C VAL A 231 -10.25 2.09 -20.06
N ARG A 232 -11.27 1.23 -20.21
CA ARG A 232 -11.08 -0.20 -20.42
C ARG A 232 -10.26 -0.47 -21.67
N ASP A 233 -10.70 0.07 -22.81
CA ASP A 233 -10.06 -0.20 -24.09
C ASP A 233 -8.61 0.33 -24.08
N HIS A 234 -8.38 1.50 -23.47
CA HIS A 234 -7.04 2.05 -23.27
C HIS A 234 -6.13 1.15 -22.42
N ILE A 235 -6.63 0.57 -21.32
CA ILE A 235 -5.83 -0.37 -20.50
C ILE A 235 -5.53 -1.65 -21.29
N GLU A 236 -6.51 -2.16 -22.04
CA GLU A 236 -6.36 -3.38 -22.83
C GLU A 236 -5.34 -3.24 -23.96
N GLU A 237 -5.30 -2.07 -24.63
CA GLU A 237 -4.26 -1.74 -25.62
C GLU A 237 -2.84 -1.81 -25.02
N HIS A 238 -2.70 -1.55 -23.71
CA HIS A 238 -1.42 -1.53 -23.00
C HIS A 238 -1.19 -2.76 -22.11
N LEU A 239 -1.96 -3.84 -22.27
CA LEU A 239 -1.78 -5.06 -21.47
C LEU A 239 -0.43 -5.76 -21.73
N GLY A 240 0.23 -5.46 -22.84
CA GLY A 240 1.49 -6.10 -23.21
C GLY A 240 1.30 -7.55 -23.70
N SER A 241 2.42 -8.20 -24.06
CA SER A 241 2.41 -9.59 -24.54
C SER A 241 2.25 -10.60 -23.41
N ASP A 242 1.60 -11.74 -23.69
CA ASP A 242 1.56 -12.90 -22.78
C ASP A 242 2.81 -13.79 -22.83
N ASP A 243 3.78 -13.43 -23.68
CA ASP A 243 4.96 -14.27 -23.93
C ASP A 243 5.85 -14.40 -22.68
N PRO A 244 5.99 -15.62 -22.13
CA PRO A 244 6.81 -15.85 -20.95
C PRO A 244 8.31 -15.64 -21.16
N ASN A 245 8.80 -15.73 -22.39
CA ASN A 245 10.22 -15.64 -22.68
C ASN A 245 10.71 -14.20 -22.91
N LEU A 246 9.79 -13.23 -22.94
CA LEU A 246 10.09 -11.84 -23.31
C LEU A 246 9.83 -10.83 -22.18
N SER A 247 9.37 -11.26 -21.00
CA SER A 247 8.86 -10.33 -19.99
C SER A 247 9.84 -10.08 -18.85
N ASP A 248 10.34 -8.85 -18.80
CA ASP A 248 10.99 -8.23 -17.64
C ASP A 248 10.07 -8.35 -16.40
N PRO A 249 10.58 -8.72 -15.20
CA PRO A 249 9.81 -8.70 -13.96
C PRO A 249 9.01 -7.42 -13.71
N ALA A 250 9.54 -6.24 -14.09
CA ALA A 250 8.82 -4.98 -13.94
C ALA A 250 7.59 -4.91 -14.86
N GLU A 251 7.72 -5.34 -16.12
CA GLU A 251 6.60 -5.39 -17.07
C GLU A 251 5.58 -6.47 -16.69
N THR A 252 6.04 -7.61 -16.18
CA THR A 252 5.16 -8.65 -15.60
C THR A 252 4.32 -8.07 -14.47
N MET A 253 4.93 -7.32 -13.55
CA MET A 253 4.21 -6.66 -12.46
C MET A 253 3.26 -5.58 -12.98
N ALA A 254 3.68 -4.75 -13.95
CA ALA A 254 2.83 -3.73 -14.55
C ALA A 254 1.60 -4.34 -15.23
N ARG A 255 1.78 -5.44 -15.95
CA ARG A 255 0.70 -6.22 -16.56
C ARG A 255 -0.25 -6.81 -15.53
N LEU A 256 0.26 -7.34 -14.43
CA LEU A 256 -0.56 -7.82 -13.30
C LEU A 256 -1.44 -6.68 -12.75
N TYR A 257 -0.89 -5.48 -12.56
CA TYR A 257 -1.66 -4.32 -12.11
C TYR A 257 -2.73 -3.89 -13.12
N ARG A 258 -2.44 -3.93 -14.42
CA ARG A 258 -3.42 -3.61 -15.48
C ARG A 258 -4.57 -4.62 -15.49
N LEU A 259 -4.28 -5.92 -15.35
CA LEU A 259 -5.29 -6.97 -15.21
C LEU A 259 -6.14 -6.76 -13.95
N ALA A 260 -5.51 -6.50 -12.80
CA ALA A 260 -6.21 -6.17 -11.56
C ALA A 260 -7.13 -4.96 -11.74
N THR A 261 -6.65 -3.92 -12.44
CA THR A 261 -7.44 -2.71 -12.72
C THR A 261 -8.66 -3.03 -13.59
N LEU A 262 -8.51 -3.86 -14.63
CA LEU A 262 -9.63 -4.27 -15.48
C LEU A 262 -10.67 -5.10 -14.73
N VAL A 263 -10.22 -6.01 -13.86
CA VAL A 263 -11.10 -6.81 -12.99
C VAL A 263 -11.88 -5.89 -12.08
N TYR A 264 -11.18 -5.04 -11.33
CA TYR A 264 -11.80 -4.10 -10.41
C TYR A 264 -12.76 -3.13 -11.11
N LEU A 265 -12.37 -2.54 -12.26
CA LEU A 265 -13.22 -1.68 -13.08
C LEU A 265 -14.53 -2.37 -13.43
N GLY A 266 -14.47 -3.63 -13.88
CA GLY A 266 -15.66 -4.42 -14.23
C GLY A 266 -16.55 -4.72 -13.03
N ARG A 267 -15.97 -5.16 -11.91
CA ARG A 267 -16.71 -5.51 -10.69
C ARG A 267 -17.36 -4.29 -10.05
N ALA A 268 -16.59 -3.22 -9.83
CA ALA A 268 -17.05 -2.03 -9.12
C ALA A 268 -18.07 -1.21 -9.93
N SER A 269 -18.05 -1.30 -11.27
CA SER A 269 -19.08 -0.68 -12.13
C SER A 269 -20.31 -1.56 -12.38
N GLY A 270 -20.38 -2.76 -11.80
CA GLY A 270 -21.48 -3.71 -12.03
C GLY A 270 -21.46 -4.37 -13.41
N GLN A 271 -20.36 -4.26 -14.17
CA GLN A 271 -20.17 -4.88 -15.49
C GLN A 271 -19.46 -6.24 -15.39
N ALA A 272 -19.82 -7.03 -14.38
CA ALA A 272 -19.33 -8.40 -14.23
C ALA A 272 -19.75 -9.25 -15.44
N GLY A 273 -18.85 -10.08 -15.95
CA GLY A 273 -19.14 -10.91 -17.11
C GLY A 273 -17.92 -11.67 -17.65
N PRO A 274 -18.07 -12.39 -18.78
CA PRO A 274 -17.03 -13.28 -19.31
C PRO A 274 -15.68 -12.59 -19.57
N ARG A 275 -15.70 -11.32 -19.98
CA ARG A 275 -14.48 -10.51 -20.23
C ARG A 275 -13.72 -10.25 -18.92
N VAL A 276 -14.44 -9.88 -17.85
CA VAL A 276 -13.85 -9.69 -16.50
C VAL A 276 -13.26 -11.00 -15.98
N ASN A 277 -13.98 -12.12 -16.14
CA ASN A 277 -13.49 -13.44 -15.72
C ASN A 277 -12.27 -13.90 -16.55
N ALA A 278 -12.16 -13.49 -17.82
CA ALA A 278 -10.98 -13.76 -18.62
C ALA A 278 -9.75 -12.98 -18.09
N HIS A 279 -9.94 -11.72 -17.72
CA HIS A 279 -8.89 -10.90 -17.10
C HIS A 279 -8.43 -11.46 -15.75
N ALA A 280 -9.38 -11.89 -14.91
CA ALA A 280 -9.08 -12.53 -13.62
C ALA A 280 -8.24 -13.81 -13.80
N ARG A 281 -8.66 -14.71 -14.69
CA ARG A 281 -7.91 -15.94 -15.02
C ARG A 281 -6.53 -15.65 -15.60
N ALA A 282 -6.41 -14.62 -16.43
CA ALA A 282 -5.10 -14.18 -16.93
C ALA A 282 -4.20 -13.70 -15.78
N GLY A 283 -4.76 -12.93 -14.82
CA GLY A 283 -4.07 -12.50 -13.62
C GLY A 283 -3.60 -13.68 -12.76
N LEU A 284 -4.48 -14.64 -12.48
CA LEU A 284 -4.15 -15.84 -11.70
C LEU A 284 -3.03 -16.66 -12.34
N ARG A 285 -3.05 -16.86 -13.67
CA ARG A 285 -1.96 -17.53 -14.39
C ARG A 285 -0.64 -16.76 -14.27
N LEU A 286 -0.68 -15.43 -14.29
CA LEU A 286 0.50 -14.60 -14.13
C LEU A 286 1.06 -14.70 -12.71
N LEU A 287 0.19 -14.73 -11.69
CA LEU A 287 0.58 -14.96 -10.30
C LEU A 287 1.26 -16.31 -10.10
N GLY A 288 0.75 -17.38 -10.69
CA GLY A 288 1.36 -18.72 -10.62
C GLY A 288 2.78 -18.80 -11.22
N ARG A 289 3.20 -17.79 -11.99
CA ARG A 289 4.55 -17.70 -12.57
C ARG A 289 5.50 -16.84 -11.75
N LEU A 290 4.99 -16.02 -10.83
CA LEU A 290 5.81 -15.18 -9.98
C LEU A 290 6.41 -16.02 -8.84
N THR A 291 7.72 -15.96 -8.69
CA THR A 291 8.41 -16.56 -7.52
C THR A 291 8.19 -15.73 -6.26
N GLU A 292 8.05 -14.41 -6.42
CA GLU A 292 7.77 -13.45 -5.37
C GLU A 292 6.86 -12.36 -5.94
N CYS A 293 5.82 -11.98 -5.20
CA CYS A 293 5.02 -10.81 -5.53
C CYS A 293 5.33 -9.74 -4.49
N THR A 294 6.08 -8.72 -4.88
CA THR A 294 6.48 -7.66 -3.96
C THR A 294 5.38 -6.60 -3.78
N ARG A 295 4.31 -6.62 -4.58
CA ARG A 295 3.31 -5.55 -4.57
C ARG A 295 1.90 -6.13 -4.34
N PRO A 296 1.47 -6.32 -3.08
CA PRO A 296 0.33 -7.16 -2.72
C PRO A 296 -1.01 -6.65 -3.24
N PHE A 297 -1.11 -5.38 -3.62
CA PHE A 297 -2.40 -4.81 -3.98
C PHE A 297 -3.07 -5.50 -5.17
N ALA A 298 -2.28 -5.90 -6.19
CA ALA A 298 -2.82 -6.68 -7.30
C ALA A 298 -3.18 -8.12 -6.89
N LEU A 299 -2.50 -8.69 -5.88
CA LEU A 299 -2.90 -9.98 -5.29
C LEU A 299 -4.23 -9.90 -4.59
N ILE A 300 -4.53 -8.79 -3.92
CA ILE A 300 -5.81 -8.61 -3.24
C ILE A 300 -6.93 -8.70 -4.28
N ILE A 301 -6.87 -7.87 -5.33
CA ILE A 301 -7.93 -7.83 -6.36
C ILE A 301 -8.03 -9.16 -7.13
N ILE A 302 -6.92 -9.72 -7.60
CA ILE A 302 -6.93 -10.95 -8.41
C ILE A 302 -7.15 -12.20 -7.56
N GLY A 303 -6.57 -12.25 -6.36
CA GLY A 303 -6.69 -13.39 -5.45
C GLY A 303 -8.11 -13.60 -4.94
N PHE A 304 -8.90 -12.53 -4.80
CA PHE A 304 -10.34 -12.64 -4.51
C PHE A 304 -11.15 -13.28 -5.64
N GLU A 305 -10.60 -13.40 -6.85
CA GLU A 305 -11.27 -14.02 -7.99
C GLU A 305 -10.93 -15.52 -8.14
N ALA A 306 -10.10 -16.08 -7.25
CA ALA A 306 -9.75 -17.49 -7.29
C ALA A 306 -10.92 -18.37 -6.84
N GLU A 307 -11.29 -19.35 -7.68
CA GLU A 307 -12.41 -20.25 -7.43
C GLU A 307 -12.00 -21.53 -6.69
N THR A 308 -10.69 -21.85 -6.67
CA THR A 308 -10.13 -23.06 -6.06
C THR A 308 -8.98 -22.73 -5.11
N ASP A 309 -8.77 -23.54 -4.07
CA ASP A 309 -7.64 -23.38 -3.12
C ASP A 309 -6.26 -23.47 -3.80
N GLU A 310 -6.18 -24.02 -5.02
CA GLU A 310 -4.95 -24.08 -5.84
C GLU A 310 -4.70 -22.79 -6.63
N GLU A 311 -5.76 -22.09 -7.03
CA GLU A 311 -5.72 -20.78 -7.67
C GLU A 311 -5.69 -19.63 -6.65
N GLN A 312 -6.21 -19.86 -5.45
CA GLN A 312 -6.00 -18.96 -4.33
C GLN A 312 -4.50 -18.87 -4.11
N PRO A 313 -3.93 -17.67 -3.94
CA PRO A 313 -2.50 -17.52 -3.72
C PRO A 313 -2.11 -18.27 -2.44
N LYS A 314 -1.72 -19.55 -2.57
CA LYS A 314 -1.24 -20.40 -1.49
C LYS A 314 -0.07 -19.69 -0.82
N LYS A 315 -0.33 -19.06 0.32
CA LYS A 315 0.65 -18.48 1.24
C LYS A 315 1.63 -17.46 0.64
N TRP A 316 1.20 -16.60 -0.28
CA TRP A 316 2.11 -15.56 -0.78
C TRP A 316 2.17 -14.30 0.08
N TYR A 317 1.21 -14.11 1.01
CA TYR A 317 1.32 -13.06 2.03
C TYR A 317 1.04 -13.51 3.46
N LEU A 318 0.29 -14.59 3.69
CA LEU A 318 -0.23 -14.88 5.02
C LEU A 318 -0.44 -16.39 5.22
N THR A 319 0.30 -16.97 6.16
CA THR A 319 -0.25 -18.04 7.02
C THR A 319 -1.34 -17.42 7.90
N LEU A 320 -2.51 -17.17 7.32
CA LEU A 320 -3.72 -16.82 8.05
C LEU A 320 -4.86 -17.64 7.47
N ASP A 321 -5.31 -18.61 8.25
CA ASP A 321 -6.63 -19.19 8.08
C ASP A 321 -7.65 -18.09 8.39
N TRP A 322 -8.40 -17.66 7.38
CA TRP A 322 -9.56 -16.79 7.55
C TRP A 322 -10.80 -17.68 7.70
N PRO A 323 -11.68 -17.44 8.69
CA PRO A 323 -12.87 -18.25 8.86
C PRO A 323 -13.86 -18.01 7.71
N ALA A 324 -14.46 -19.11 7.26
CA ALA A 324 -15.48 -19.20 6.21
C ALA A 324 -16.72 -18.35 6.48
#